data_AF-A0A9C8GM27-F1
#
_entry.id   AF-A0A9C8GM27-F1
#
_cell.length_a   1.000
_cell.length_b   1.000
_cell.length_c   1.000
_cell.angle_alpha   90.00
_cell.angle_beta   90.00
_cell.angle_gamma   90.00
#
_symmetry.space_group_name_H-M   'P 1'
#
loop_
_entity.id
_entity.type
_entity.pdbx_description
1 polymer ?
#
loop_
_entity_poly.entity_id
_entity_poly.type
_entity_poly.pdbx_seq_one_letter_code
_entity_poly.pdbx_strand_id
1 'polypeptide(L)'
;MDLAGERESSRRFHDWCARAVNQRRAVVERAIEKADRGEPLAETDYLHTRYTLEGREGDDAAWPNFQLDGLGTWLWALAEHARLAGLRTLPPAWQEATTLTARYLAALWPRPCYDCWEEFEDRVHPYTLAAIYGGLQALASLGLEGEWGAAPAAIRAYVLDQGVQDGRLVKSIGNPAVDASLLGMATPYRLLEPGDLPMQTTVSRIEADLRREGGGVHRYAADTYYGGGEWVLLTSWLGWYYADEVMVAVFEAYFNAVDGRPNTRGGDYRINLLPTTCHVYFGSVIGATPDGRLANKPLSEGISPVQGADRRGPTAVVKSVAKMDHVLTGGTLLNQKFTPQLLASDDSLDKLVRLIRTYFNLDGHHIQFNVVDGATLRAAQERPEQYRDLIVRVAGYSDYFCDLSEALQEEIIARTEHQSF
;
A
#
# COMPACT_ATOMS: atom_id res chain seq x y z
N MET A 1 6.10 -0.20 12.05
CA MET A 1 7.48 -0.49 12.54
C MET A 1 8.48 -0.47 11.39
N ASP A 2 8.27 -1.24 10.32
CA ASP A 2 9.20 -1.22 9.16
C ASP A 2 9.41 0.15 8.53
N LEU A 3 8.33 0.92 8.34
CA LEU A 3 8.40 2.29 7.79
C LEU A 3 9.22 3.24 8.68
N ALA A 4 9.34 2.94 9.98
CA ALA A 4 10.19 3.69 10.92
C ALA A 4 11.62 3.14 11.01
N GLY A 5 11.97 2.11 10.23
CA GLY A 5 13.27 1.44 10.27
C GLY A 5 13.40 0.34 11.34
N GLU A 6 12.38 0.12 12.17
CA GLU A 6 12.37 -0.85 13.27
C GLU A 6 12.09 -2.29 12.81
N ARG A 7 12.86 -2.77 11.81
CA ARG A 7 12.61 -4.04 11.11
C ARG A 7 12.69 -5.26 12.00
N GLU A 8 13.63 -5.30 12.95
CA GLU A 8 13.74 -6.42 13.89
C GLU A 8 12.53 -6.46 14.83
N SER A 9 11.99 -5.30 15.22
CA SER A 9 10.75 -5.23 16.00
C SER A 9 9.57 -5.80 15.22
N SER A 10 9.43 -5.43 13.93
CA SER A 10 8.42 -6.03 13.04
C SER A 10 8.59 -7.54 12.93
N ARG A 11 9.82 -8.02 12.69
CA ARG A 11 10.13 -9.45 12.59
C ARG A 11 9.70 -10.22 13.84
N ARG A 12 10.01 -9.71 15.03
CA ARG A 12 9.61 -10.32 16.31
C ARG A 12 8.10 -10.38 16.49
N PHE A 13 7.37 -9.37 16.01
CA PHE A 13 5.91 -9.38 16.00
C PHE A 13 5.37 -10.49 15.08
N HIS A 14 5.87 -10.60 13.85
CA HIS A 14 5.45 -11.66 12.92
C HIS A 14 5.83 -13.06 13.42
N ASP A 15 6.99 -13.22 14.07
CA ASP A 15 7.37 -14.45 14.77
C ASP A 15 6.36 -14.83 15.86
N TRP A 16 5.89 -13.85 16.63
CA TRP A 16 4.89 -14.08 17.66
C TRP A 16 3.54 -14.50 17.07
N CYS A 17 3.05 -13.80 16.04
CA CYS A 17 1.80 -14.15 15.37
C CYS A 17 1.86 -15.56 14.75
N ALA A 18 2.95 -15.87 14.04
CA ALA A 18 3.12 -17.17 13.40
C ALA A 18 3.10 -18.31 14.43
N ARG A 19 3.79 -18.14 15.57
CA ARG A 19 3.71 -19.11 16.68
C ARG A 19 2.29 -19.25 17.22
N ALA A 20 1.59 -18.14 17.45
CA ALA A 20 0.24 -18.17 17.99
C ALA A 20 -0.74 -18.92 17.07
N VAL A 21 -0.66 -18.72 15.76
CA VAL A 21 -1.48 -19.44 14.76
C VAL A 21 -1.09 -20.92 14.68
N ASN A 22 0.20 -21.23 14.53
CA ASN A 22 0.66 -22.61 14.34
C ASN A 22 0.32 -23.51 15.54
N GLN A 23 0.40 -22.99 16.77
CA GLN A 23 -0.02 -23.72 17.98
C GLN A 23 -1.51 -24.10 17.97
N ARG A 24 -2.32 -23.47 17.12
CA ARG A 24 -3.78 -23.63 17.01
C ARG A 24 -4.21 -24.27 15.70
N ARG A 25 -3.29 -24.94 15.00
CA ARG A 25 -3.57 -25.70 13.78
C ARG A 25 -4.84 -26.57 13.88
N ALA A 26 -4.98 -27.32 14.98
CA ALA A 26 -6.14 -28.22 15.17
C ALA A 26 -7.48 -27.47 15.30
N VAL A 27 -7.46 -26.23 15.79
CA VAL A 27 -8.65 -25.36 15.84
C VAL A 27 -9.00 -24.91 14.42
N VAL A 28 -8.01 -24.41 13.68
CA VAL A 28 -8.16 -23.97 12.29
C VAL A 28 -8.70 -25.08 11.39
N GLU A 29 -8.06 -26.26 11.43
CA GLU A 29 -8.44 -27.40 10.59
C GLU A 29 -9.87 -27.87 10.89
N ARG A 30 -10.24 -27.98 12.17
CA ARG A 30 -11.60 -28.33 12.58
C ARG A 30 -12.65 -27.31 12.11
N ALA A 31 -12.33 -26.01 12.17
CA ALA A 31 -13.24 -24.96 11.72
C ALA A 31 -13.47 -25.03 10.20
N ILE A 32 -12.41 -25.26 9.42
CA ILE A 32 -12.49 -25.46 7.97
C ILE A 32 -13.35 -26.69 7.65
N GLU A 33 -13.07 -27.84 8.28
CA GLU A 33 -13.84 -29.07 8.05
C GLU A 33 -15.33 -28.93 8.39
N LYS A 34 -15.66 -28.15 9.43
CA LYS A 34 -17.05 -27.82 9.76
C LYS A 34 -17.66 -26.87 8.74
N ALA A 35 -16.91 -25.87 8.28
CA ALA A 35 -17.37 -24.95 7.26
C ALA A 35 -17.69 -25.65 5.93
N ASP A 36 -16.81 -26.54 5.49
CA ASP A 36 -16.99 -27.33 4.26
C ASP A 36 -18.21 -28.25 4.32
N ARG A 37 -18.56 -28.73 5.53
CA ARG A 37 -19.74 -29.57 5.76
C ARG A 37 -21.02 -28.77 6.05
N GLY A 38 -20.95 -27.45 6.12
CA GLY A 38 -22.08 -26.59 6.49
C GLY A 38 -22.52 -26.74 7.96
N GLU A 39 -21.62 -27.22 8.82
CA GLU A 39 -21.90 -27.40 10.25
C GLU A 39 -21.78 -26.06 11.01
N PRO A 40 -22.57 -25.85 12.08
CA PRO A 40 -22.40 -24.71 12.96
C PRO A 40 -21.03 -24.78 13.67
N LEU A 41 -20.43 -23.62 13.90
CA LEU A 41 -19.20 -23.48 14.67
C LEU A 41 -19.55 -23.15 16.11
N ALA A 42 -18.81 -23.74 17.04
CA ALA A 42 -18.83 -23.40 18.45
C ALA A 42 -17.70 -22.41 18.77
N GLU A 43 -17.76 -21.77 19.93
CA GLU A 43 -16.71 -20.83 20.37
C GLU A 43 -15.32 -21.44 20.35
N THR A 44 -15.20 -22.73 20.68
CA THR A 44 -13.93 -23.47 20.67
C THR A 44 -13.39 -23.75 19.27
N ASP A 45 -14.15 -23.47 18.22
CA ASP A 45 -13.70 -23.60 16.83
C ASP A 45 -13.09 -22.30 16.29
N TYR A 46 -13.15 -21.20 17.03
CA TYR A 46 -12.64 -19.91 16.58
C TYR A 46 -11.20 -19.65 17.00
N LEU A 47 -10.44 -19.01 16.12
CA LEU A 47 -9.29 -18.23 16.56
C LEU A 47 -9.80 -17.00 17.33
N HIS A 48 -9.24 -16.76 18.52
CA HIS A 48 -9.64 -15.65 19.37
C HIS A 48 -9.19 -14.30 18.81
N THR A 49 -9.97 -13.25 19.09
CA THR A 49 -9.57 -11.86 18.88
C THR A 49 -8.34 -11.47 19.72
N ARG A 50 -8.30 -11.90 20.98
CA ARG A 50 -7.33 -11.43 21.98
C ARG A 50 -6.39 -12.55 22.40
N TYR A 51 -5.12 -12.21 22.51
CA TYR A 51 -4.08 -13.12 22.99
C TYR A 51 -3.21 -12.45 24.05
N THR A 52 -2.75 -13.23 25.04
CA THR A 52 -1.72 -12.78 25.99
C THR A 52 -0.39 -12.61 25.27
N LEU A 53 0.57 -11.92 25.91
CA LEU A 53 1.92 -11.76 25.35
C LEU A 53 2.66 -13.10 25.15
N GLU A 54 2.30 -14.14 25.91
CA GLU A 54 2.83 -15.49 25.71
C GLU A 54 2.15 -16.25 24.55
N GLY A 55 1.15 -15.63 23.91
CA GLY A 55 0.39 -16.23 22.81
C GLY A 55 -0.71 -17.18 23.29
N ARG A 56 -1.15 -17.08 24.55
CA ARG A 56 -2.34 -17.80 25.07
C ARG A 56 -3.61 -17.05 24.72
N GLU A 57 -4.74 -17.74 24.66
CA GLU A 57 -6.04 -17.09 24.45
C GLU A 57 -6.37 -16.16 25.61
N GLY A 58 -7.01 -15.02 25.32
CA GLY A 58 -7.58 -14.16 26.36
C GLY A 58 -8.62 -14.94 27.18
N ASP A 59 -8.58 -14.78 28.49
CA ASP A 59 -9.42 -15.50 29.46
C ASP A 59 -10.69 -14.74 29.86
N ASP A 60 -10.97 -13.62 29.21
CA ASP A 60 -12.14 -12.79 29.51
C ASP A 60 -13.38 -13.31 28.79
N ALA A 61 -14.11 -14.21 29.46
CA ALA A 61 -15.37 -14.74 28.97
C ALA A 61 -16.47 -13.67 28.78
N ALA A 62 -16.29 -12.45 29.30
CA ALA A 62 -17.23 -11.35 29.09
C ALA A 62 -17.00 -10.61 27.76
N TRP A 63 -15.95 -10.96 27.01
CA TRP A 63 -15.52 -10.19 25.85
C TRP A 63 -15.67 -10.95 24.53
N PRO A 64 -16.20 -10.31 23.45
CA PRO A 64 -16.28 -10.91 22.12
C PRO A 64 -14.97 -11.48 21.61
N ASN A 65 -15.02 -12.67 21.00
CA ASN A 65 -13.82 -13.41 20.60
C ASN A 65 -13.79 -13.84 19.13
N PHE A 66 -14.88 -13.69 18.37
CA PHE A 66 -14.93 -14.10 16.96
C PHE A 66 -14.88 -12.89 16.02
N GLN A 67 -13.67 -12.61 15.52
CA GLN A 67 -13.39 -11.61 14.49
C GLN A 67 -12.41 -12.17 13.46
N LEU A 68 -12.57 -11.76 12.21
CA LEU A 68 -11.76 -12.25 11.09
C LEU A 68 -10.82 -11.18 10.51
N ASP A 69 -11.10 -9.90 10.75
CA ASP A 69 -10.39 -8.77 10.15
C ASP A 69 -8.93 -8.67 10.63
N GLY A 70 -8.66 -8.98 11.89
CA GLY A 70 -7.29 -9.01 12.43
C GLY A 70 -6.39 -10.02 11.72
N LEU A 71 -6.94 -11.18 11.35
CA LEU A 71 -6.22 -12.22 10.60
C LEU A 71 -5.92 -11.78 9.17
N GLY A 72 -6.90 -11.20 8.46
CA GLY A 72 -6.71 -10.64 7.12
C GLY A 72 -5.68 -9.50 7.12
N THR A 73 -5.76 -8.63 8.12
CA THR A 73 -4.81 -7.53 8.34
C THR A 73 -3.40 -8.05 8.61
N TRP A 74 -3.25 -9.12 9.38
CA TRP A 74 -1.94 -9.72 9.63
C TRP A 74 -1.31 -10.30 8.36
N LEU A 75 -2.08 -10.98 7.50
CA LEU A 75 -1.59 -11.45 6.20
C LEU A 75 -1.08 -10.29 5.34
N TRP A 76 -1.85 -9.20 5.26
CA TRP A 76 -1.45 -8.00 4.54
C TRP A 76 -0.17 -7.39 5.12
N ALA A 77 -0.10 -7.24 6.44
CA ALA A 77 1.04 -6.64 7.13
C ALA A 77 2.31 -7.49 6.97
N LEU A 78 2.19 -8.82 7.02
CA LEU A 78 3.31 -9.73 6.80
C LEU A 78 3.86 -9.63 5.38
N ALA A 79 2.99 -9.49 4.39
CA ALA A 79 3.41 -9.30 3.00
C ALA A 79 4.16 -7.97 2.82
N GLU A 80 3.67 -6.88 3.41
CA GLU A 80 4.37 -5.60 3.41
C GLU A 80 5.71 -5.67 4.13
N HIS A 81 5.80 -6.36 5.27
CA HIS A 81 7.05 -6.59 5.98
C HIS A 81 8.05 -7.36 5.12
N ALA A 82 7.64 -8.49 4.54
CA ALA A 82 8.50 -9.30 3.69
C ALA A 82 9.05 -8.49 2.52
N ARG A 83 8.21 -7.67 1.88
CA ARG A 83 8.63 -6.76 0.82
C ARG A 83 9.64 -5.72 1.30
N LEU A 84 9.34 -5.00 2.40
CA LEU A 84 10.21 -3.95 2.95
C LEU A 84 11.55 -4.49 3.48
N ALA A 85 11.56 -5.73 3.95
CA ALA A 85 12.75 -6.44 4.41
C ALA A 85 13.50 -7.15 3.26
N GLY A 86 12.97 -7.14 2.03
CA GLY A 86 13.60 -7.79 0.88
C GLY A 86 13.62 -9.32 0.97
N LEU A 87 12.67 -9.93 1.68
CA LEU A 87 12.57 -11.37 1.83
C LEU A 87 12.09 -11.98 0.52
N ARG A 88 12.91 -12.87 -0.07
CA ARG A 88 12.54 -13.65 -1.26
C ARG A 88 11.64 -14.83 -0.93
N THR A 89 11.78 -15.35 0.29
CA THR A 89 10.98 -16.45 0.82
C THR A 89 10.68 -16.16 2.29
N LEU A 90 9.52 -16.62 2.75
CA LEU A 90 9.18 -16.51 4.17
C LEU A 90 9.91 -17.61 4.98
N PRO A 91 10.23 -17.34 6.25
CA PRO A 91 10.59 -18.38 7.20
C PRO A 91 9.52 -19.50 7.22
N PRO A 92 9.91 -20.78 7.37
CA PRO A 92 8.97 -21.90 7.31
C PRO A 92 7.78 -21.76 8.27
N ALA A 93 8.01 -21.29 9.50
CA ALA A 93 6.95 -21.08 10.48
C ALA A 93 5.95 -20.00 10.03
N TRP A 94 6.41 -18.96 9.35
CA TRP A 94 5.54 -17.89 8.81
C TRP A 94 4.74 -18.41 7.62
N GLN A 95 5.36 -19.17 6.73
CA GLN A 95 4.68 -19.79 5.59
C GLN A 95 3.57 -20.75 6.05
N GLU A 96 3.84 -21.57 7.07
CA GLU A 96 2.88 -22.46 7.69
C GLU A 96 1.67 -21.70 8.25
N ALA A 97 1.93 -20.68 9.07
CA ALA A 97 0.90 -19.87 9.71
C ALA A 97 0.08 -19.09 8.69
N THR A 98 0.74 -18.53 7.68
CA THR A 98 0.10 -17.82 6.57
C THR A 98 -0.85 -18.74 5.80
N THR A 99 -0.41 -19.95 5.49
CA THR A 99 -1.21 -20.95 4.77
C THR A 99 -2.44 -21.37 5.59
N LEU A 100 -2.26 -21.62 6.90
CA LEU A 100 -3.36 -21.92 7.81
C LEU A 100 -4.38 -20.79 7.88
N THR A 101 -3.92 -19.56 8.11
CA THR A 101 -4.79 -18.38 8.19
C THR A 101 -5.51 -18.12 6.88
N ALA A 102 -4.84 -18.26 5.73
CA ALA A 102 -5.47 -18.05 4.43
C ALA A 102 -6.60 -19.06 4.15
N ARG A 103 -6.39 -20.35 4.47
CA ARG A 103 -7.43 -21.38 4.36
C ARG A 103 -8.59 -21.12 5.32
N TYR A 104 -8.28 -20.75 6.56
CA TYR A 104 -9.29 -20.40 7.57
C TYR A 104 -10.19 -19.25 7.10
N LEU A 105 -9.58 -18.16 6.63
CA LEU A 105 -10.30 -17.00 6.12
C LEU A 105 -11.11 -17.32 4.85
N ALA A 106 -10.56 -18.11 3.92
CA ALA A 106 -11.27 -18.51 2.71
C ALA A 106 -12.49 -19.38 2.99
N ALA A 107 -12.46 -20.21 4.04
CA ALA A 107 -13.59 -21.03 4.45
C ALA A 107 -14.66 -20.23 5.24
N LEU A 108 -14.24 -19.19 5.97
CA LEU A 108 -15.11 -18.52 6.95
C LEU A 108 -15.57 -17.12 6.57
N TRP A 109 -15.03 -16.49 5.51
CA TRP A 109 -15.41 -15.13 5.11
C TRP A 109 -16.94 -14.88 4.96
N PRO A 110 -17.80 -15.85 4.55
CA PRO A 110 -19.24 -15.59 4.45
C PRO A 110 -19.95 -15.54 5.80
N ARG A 111 -19.29 -15.99 6.89
CA ARG A 111 -19.94 -16.12 8.20
C ARG A 111 -20.06 -14.77 8.91
N PRO A 112 -21.18 -14.52 9.61
CA PRO A 112 -21.28 -13.38 10.51
C PRO A 112 -20.24 -13.43 11.63
N CYS A 113 -19.72 -12.28 12.00
CA CYS A 113 -18.80 -12.13 13.13
C CYS A 113 -18.94 -10.73 13.73
N TYR A 114 -18.26 -10.47 14.84
CA TYR A 114 -18.18 -9.10 15.35
C TYR A 114 -17.44 -8.21 14.35
N ASP A 115 -17.80 -6.92 14.27
CA ASP A 115 -17.02 -5.93 13.52
C ASP A 115 -15.71 -5.61 14.26
N CYS A 116 -14.85 -4.77 13.67
CA CYS A 116 -13.59 -4.34 14.29
C CYS A 116 -13.77 -3.52 15.58
N TRP A 117 -15.00 -3.17 15.92
CA TRP A 117 -15.37 -2.48 17.15
C TRP A 117 -15.87 -3.43 18.23
N GLU A 118 -15.80 -4.74 17.97
CA GLU A 118 -16.27 -5.81 18.86
C GLU A 118 -17.79 -5.74 19.07
N GLU A 119 -18.54 -5.29 18.05
CA GLU A 119 -19.99 -5.13 18.08
C GLU A 119 -20.67 -5.95 16.96
N PHE A 120 -21.97 -6.23 17.13
CA PHE A 120 -22.84 -6.83 16.11
C PHE A 120 -22.38 -8.20 15.55
N GLU A 121 -22.35 -9.23 16.40
CA GLU A 121 -21.89 -10.58 16.05
C GLU A 121 -22.69 -11.30 14.95
N ASP A 122 -23.95 -10.89 14.77
CA ASP A 122 -24.92 -11.52 13.89
C ASP A 122 -24.86 -10.98 12.46
N ARG A 123 -23.83 -10.19 12.13
CA ARG A 123 -23.73 -9.47 10.84
C ARG A 123 -22.44 -9.75 10.09
N VAL A 124 -22.49 -9.45 8.79
CA VAL A 124 -21.33 -9.41 7.90
C VAL A 124 -20.98 -7.95 7.64
N HIS A 125 -19.70 -7.61 7.76
CA HIS A 125 -19.21 -6.23 7.73
C HIS A 125 -18.31 -6.03 6.50
N PRO A 126 -18.62 -5.08 5.59
CA PRO A 126 -17.78 -4.82 4.43
C PRO A 126 -16.32 -4.54 4.79
N TYR A 127 -16.04 -3.84 5.89
CA TYR A 127 -14.68 -3.63 6.40
C TYR A 127 -13.94 -4.94 6.64
N THR A 128 -14.54 -5.87 7.39
CA THR A 128 -13.95 -7.19 7.67
C THR A 128 -13.66 -7.95 6.39
N LEU A 129 -14.59 -7.91 5.44
CA LEU A 129 -14.42 -8.52 4.13
C LEU A 129 -13.27 -7.88 3.33
N ALA A 130 -13.10 -6.56 3.39
CA ALA A 130 -11.95 -5.90 2.77
C ALA A 130 -10.63 -6.31 3.42
N ALA A 131 -10.56 -6.41 4.76
CA ALA A 131 -9.36 -6.88 5.44
C ALA A 131 -8.96 -8.30 5.01
N ILE A 132 -9.94 -9.20 4.88
CA ILE A 132 -9.72 -10.56 4.35
C ILE A 132 -9.26 -10.52 2.89
N TYR A 133 -9.97 -9.78 2.03
CA TYR A 133 -9.63 -9.61 0.62
C TYR A 133 -8.19 -9.12 0.45
N GLY A 134 -7.81 -8.04 1.13
CA GLY A 134 -6.49 -7.44 1.02
C GLY A 134 -5.40 -8.37 1.55
N GLY A 135 -5.66 -9.08 2.65
CA GLY A 135 -4.75 -10.09 3.18
C GLY A 135 -4.48 -11.24 2.21
N LEU A 136 -5.54 -11.82 1.64
CA LEU A 136 -5.43 -12.93 0.68
C LEU A 136 -4.78 -12.48 -0.64
N GLN A 137 -5.11 -11.29 -1.15
CA GLN A 137 -4.46 -10.76 -2.35
C GLN A 137 -2.96 -10.52 -2.13
N ALA A 138 -2.58 -10.04 -0.95
CA ALA A 138 -1.18 -9.76 -0.66
C ALA A 138 -0.30 -11.01 -0.71
N LEU A 139 -0.85 -12.22 -0.48
CA LEU A 139 -0.10 -13.47 -0.54
C LEU A 139 0.44 -13.82 -1.92
N ALA A 140 -0.23 -13.38 -2.99
CA ALA A 140 0.28 -13.55 -4.35
C ALA A 140 1.64 -12.86 -4.53
N SER A 141 1.87 -11.72 -3.87
CA SER A 141 3.15 -11.02 -3.91
C SER A 141 4.30 -11.78 -3.22
N LEU A 142 3.96 -12.77 -2.38
CA LEU A 142 4.90 -13.66 -1.71
C LEU A 142 5.10 -14.98 -2.46
N GLY A 143 4.49 -15.14 -3.65
CA GLY A 143 4.51 -16.40 -4.41
C GLY A 143 3.75 -17.53 -3.71
N LEU A 144 2.82 -17.20 -2.80
CA LEU A 144 2.02 -18.18 -2.09
C LEU A 144 0.66 -18.34 -2.78
N GLU A 145 0.42 -19.55 -3.28
CA GLU A 145 -0.83 -19.96 -3.91
C GLU A 145 -1.45 -21.12 -3.12
N GLY A 146 -2.78 -21.24 -3.19
CA GLY A 146 -3.52 -22.28 -2.50
C GLY A 146 -5.02 -22.23 -2.77
N GLU A 147 -5.77 -23.07 -2.06
CA GLU A 147 -7.23 -23.24 -2.23
C GLU A 147 -8.04 -21.96 -1.99
N TRP A 148 -7.43 -20.91 -1.41
CA TRP A 148 -8.05 -19.59 -1.20
C TRP A 148 -8.11 -18.71 -2.46
N GLY A 149 -7.51 -19.11 -3.59
CA GLY A 149 -7.34 -18.24 -4.76
C GLY A 149 -8.63 -17.64 -5.33
N ALA A 150 -9.78 -18.30 -5.18
CA ALA A 150 -11.08 -17.78 -5.63
C ALA A 150 -11.75 -16.82 -4.63
N ALA A 151 -11.35 -16.85 -3.36
CA ALA A 151 -12.03 -16.10 -2.30
C ALA A 151 -11.98 -14.57 -2.50
N PRO A 152 -10.86 -13.92 -2.89
CA PRO A 152 -10.85 -12.48 -3.14
C PRO A 152 -11.88 -12.03 -4.18
N ALA A 153 -12.02 -12.76 -5.29
CA ALA A 153 -12.98 -12.42 -6.33
C ALA A 153 -14.43 -12.56 -5.83
N ALA A 154 -14.72 -13.64 -5.08
CA ALA A 154 -16.03 -13.87 -4.48
C ALA A 154 -16.39 -12.79 -3.44
N ILE A 155 -15.45 -12.45 -2.57
CA ILE A 155 -15.61 -11.39 -1.55
C ILE A 155 -15.91 -10.05 -2.23
N ARG A 156 -15.13 -9.66 -3.24
CA ARG A 156 -15.35 -8.40 -3.95
C ARG A 156 -16.73 -8.35 -4.62
N ALA A 157 -17.14 -9.43 -5.28
CA ALA A 157 -18.46 -9.52 -5.89
C ALA A 157 -19.58 -9.40 -4.84
N TYR A 158 -19.45 -10.11 -3.71
CA TYR A 158 -20.42 -10.05 -2.62
C TYR A 158 -20.54 -8.65 -2.00
N VAL A 159 -19.41 -7.97 -1.76
CA VAL A 159 -19.41 -6.59 -1.23
C VAL A 159 -20.08 -5.62 -2.21
N LEU A 160 -19.82 -5.74 -3.51
CA LEU A 160 -20.44 -4.86 -4.51
C LEU A 160 -21.94 -5.08 -4.64
N ASP A 161 -22.40 -6.31 -4.45
CA ASP A 161 -23.81 -6.70 -4.57
C ASP A 161 -24.62 -6.41 -3.30
N GLN A 162 -24.08 -6.76 -2.13
CA GLN A 162 -24.79 -6.71 -0.85
C GLN A 162 -24.35 -5.56 0.06
N GLY A 163 -23.11 -5.10 -0.12
CA GLY A 163 -22.47 -4.09 0.72
C GLY A 163 -22.58 -2.66 0.19
N VAL A 164 -23.24 -2.45 -0.94
CA VAL A 164 -23.47 -1.13 -1.54
C VAL A 164 -24.97 -0.84 -1.60
N GLN A 165 -25.38 0.27 -0.99
CA GLN A 165 -26.75 0.77 -1.04
C GLN A 165 -26.73 2.27 -1.35
N ASP A 166 -27.63 2.72 -2.23
CA ASP A 166 -27.74 4.13 -2.63
C ASP A 166 -26.40 4.73 -3.10
N GLY A 167 -25.60 3.93 -3.80
CA GLY A 167 -24.30 4.34 -4.34
C GLY A 167 -23.19 4.50 -3.31
N ARG A 168 -23.33 3.97 -2.08
CA ARG A 168 -22.29 3.99 -1.04
C ARG A 168 -22.23 2.68 -0.27
N LEU A 169 -21.14 2.49 0.47
CA LEU A 169 -20.95 1.36 1.34
C LEU A 169 -21.81 1.48 2.61
N VAL A 170 -22.21 0.33 3.13
CA VAL A 170 -22.97 0.17 4.37
C VAL A 170 -22.06 -0.34 5.50
N LYS A 171 -22.37 -0.02 6.77
CA LYS A 171 -21.59 -0.49 7.95
C LYS A 171 -21.61 -2.01 8.05
N SER A 172 -22.78 -2.61 7.85
CA SER A 172 -22.99 -4.05 7.78
C SER A 172 -24.10 -4.37 6.79
N ILE A 173 -24.11 -5.60 6.27
CA ILE A 173 -25.16 -6.05 5.35
C ILE A 173 -26.53 -5.88 6.02
N GLY A 174 -27.44 -5.16 5.35
CA GLY A 174 -28.76 -4.80 5.90
C GLY A 174 -28.79 -3.59 6.85
N ASN A 175 -27.66 -2.94 7.12
CA ASN A 175 -27.58 -1.73 7.95
C ASN A 175 -27.01 -0.55 7.16
N PRO A 176 -27.85 0.38 6.69
CA PRO A 176 -27.40 1.48 5.84
C PRO A 176 -26.57 2.53 6.58
N ALA A 177 -26.28 2.42 7.88
CA ALA A 177 -25.37 3.35 8.55
C ALA A 177 -24.00 3.39 7.87
N VAL A 178 -23.29 4.51 8.01
CA VAL A 178 -21.88 4.63 7.60
C VAL A 178 -20.97 4.42 8.81
N ASP A 179 -19.81 3.82 8.58
CA ASP A 179 -18.77 3.60 9.58
C ASP A 179 -17.43 4.06 9.02
N ALA A 180 -16.62 4.72 9.83
CA ALA A 180 -15.34 5.27 9.41
C ALA A 180 -14.29 4.18 9.11
N SER A 181 -14.45 2.96 9.62
CA SER A 181 -13.61 1.80 9.22
C SER A 181 -13.72 1.51 7.72
N LEU A 182 -14.79 1.95 7.04
CA LEU A 182 -14.95 1.79 5.58
C LEU A 182 -13.87 2.52 4.76
N LEU A 183 -13.06 3.40 5.37
CA LEU A 183 -11.82 3.90 4.74
C LEU A 183 -10.87 2.76 4.36
N GLY A 184 -10.90 1.66 5.13
CA GLY A 184 -10.19 0.41 4.88
C GLY A 184 -10.49 -0.24 3.54
N MET A 185 -11.70 -0.01 3.00
CA MET A 185 -12.14 -0.56 1.71
C MET A 185 -11.23 -0.11 0.56
N ALA A 186 -10.74 1.13 0.65
CA ALA A 186 -9.77 1.68 -0.27
C ALA A 186 -8.34 1.47 0.21
N THR A 187 -8.00 1.92 1.40
CA THR A 187 -6.62 1.91 1.88
C THR A 187 -6.58 1.22 3.23
N PRO A 188 -5.77 0.18 3.48
CA PRO A 188 -4.79 -0.39 2.56
C PRO A 188 -5.33 -1.48 1.64
N TYR A 189 -6.55 -1.99 1.88
CA TYR A 189 -6.95 -3.28 1.34
C TYR A 189 -7.36 -3.27 -0.13
N ARG A 190 -7.69 -2.10 -0.68
CA ARG A 190 -7.91 -1.87 -2.13
C ARG A 190 -8.93 -2.83 -2.75
N LEU A 191 -9.99 -3.13 -2.01
CA LEU A 191 -11.17 -3.79 -2.57
C LEU A 191 -11.87 -2.85 -3.57
N LEU A 192 -11.92 -1.57 -3.21
CA LEU A 192 -12.24 -0.44 -4.08
C LEU A 192 -11.03 0.48 -4.23
N GLU A 193 -10.96 1.24 -5.31
CA GLU A 193 -10.01 2.33 -5.44
C GLU A 193 -10.61 3.65 -4.90
N PRO A 194 -9.80 4.60 -4.40
CA PRO A 194 -10.30 5.92 -3.97
C PRO A 194 -11.10 6.68 -5.03
N GLY A 195 -10.84 6.40 -6.32
CA GLY A 195 -11.58 7.00 -7.44
C GLY A 195 -12.92 6.33 -7.75
N ASP A 196 -13.25 5.19 -7.14
CA ASP A 196 -14.50 4.49 -7.41
C ASP A 196 -15.67 5.26 -6.78
N LEU A 197 -16.76 5.45 -7.55
CA LEU A 197 -17.92 6.23 -7.10
C LEU A 197 -18.52 5.75 -5.76
N PRO A 198 -18.67 4.43 -5.49
CA PRO A 198 -19.11 3.96 -4.18
C PRO A 198 -18.19 4.37 -3.04
N MET A 199 -16.88 4.41 -3.28
CA MET A 199 -15.91 4.82 -2.28
C MET A 199 -15.99 6.32 -2.02
N GLN A 200 -15.98 7.14 -3.07
CA GLN A 200 -16.10 8.61 -2.95
C GLN A 200 -17.36 9.02 -2.20
N THR A 201 -18.52 8.44 -2.57
CA THR A 201 -19.79 8.71 -1.90
C THR A 201 -19.75 8.28 -0.42
N THR A 202 -19.09 7.17 -0.11
CA THR A 202 -18.90 6.71 1.27
C THR A 202 -18.05 7.69 2.06
N VAL A 203 -16.91 8.14 1.53
CA VAL A 203 -16.03 9.11 2.22
C VAL A 203 -16.74 10.44 2.43
N SER A 204 -17.49 10.94 1.45
CA SER A 204 -18.31 12.15 1.63
C SER A 204 -19.32 12.01 2.77
N ARG A 205 -19.91 10.82 2.97
CA ARG A 205 -20.77 10.55 4.14
C ARG A 205 -20.01 10.44 5.44
N ILE A 206 -18.84 9.81 5.45
CA ILE A 206 -17.96 9.77 6.64
C ILE A 206 -17.62 11.21 7.06
N GLU A 207 -17.27 12.08 6.11
CA GLU A 207 -16.96 13.47 6.43
C GLU A 207 -18.18 14.26 6.90
N ALA A 208 -19.32 14.10 6.25
CA ALA A 208 -20.53 14.82 6.63
C ALA A 208 -21.09 14.38 7.99
N ASP A 209 -21.05 13.07 8.28
CA ASP A 209 -21.76 12.49 9.42
C ASP A 209 -20.84 12.20 10.61
N LEU A 210 -19.55 11.94 10.37
CA LEU A 210 -18.62 11.41 11.38
C LEU A 210 -17.38 12.28 11.61
N ARG A 211 -17.09 13.28 10.77
CA ARG A 211 -15.97 14.20 11.00
C ARG A 211 -16.47 15.45 11.70
N ARG A 212 -15.82 15.82 12.80
CA ARG A 212 -16.07 17.09 13.46
C ARG A 212 -15.34 18.22 12.73
N GLU A 213 -16.02 19.36 12.53
CA GLU A 213 -15.39 20.55 11.97
C GLU A 213 -14.21 21.00 12.85
N GLY A 214 -13.02 21.09 12.25
CA GLY A 214 -11.77 21.40 12.96
C GLY A 214 -11.27 20.29 13.91
N GLY A 215 -11.91 19.13 13.94
CA GLY A 215 -11.59 18.00 14.81
C GLY A 215 -11.24 16.71 14.06
N GLY A 216 -11.37 15.59 14.75
CA GLY A 216 -11.15 14.24 14.25
C GLY A 216 -12.42 13.55 13.78
N VAL A 217 -12.30 12.23 13.61
CA VAL A 217 -13.33 11.35 13.03
C VAL A 217 -13.87 10.37 14.08
N HIS A 218 -15.19 10.28 14.21
CA HIS A 218 -15.92 9.31 15.05
C HIS A 218 -16.01 7.93 14.37
N ARG A 219 -16.27 6.85 15.12
CA ARG A 219 -16.43 5.49 14.56
C ARG A 219 -17.67 5.39 13.66
N TYR A 220 -18.83 5.66 14.25
CA TYR A 220 -20.12 5.71 13.60
C TYR A 220 -21.08 6.54 14.49
N ALA A 221 -22.20 7.00 13.95
CA ALA A 221 -23.02 8.03 14.59
C ALA A 221 -23.65 7.65 15.94
N ALA A 222 -23.93 6.36 16.16
CA ALA A 222 -24.56 5.85 17.39
C ALA A 222 -23.54 5.37 18.43
N ASP A 223 -22.24 5.61 18.22
CA ASP A 223 -21.18 5.18 19.13
C ASP A 223 -21.32 5.85 20.51
N THR A 224 -21.43 5.05 21.56
CA THR A 224 -21.48 5.52 22.95
C THR A 224 -20.24 5.15 23.76
N TYR A 225 -19.26 4.47 23.16
CA TYR A 225 -18.05 4.04 23.87
C TYR A 225 -17.25 5.26 24.32
N TYR A 226 -17.05 5.39 25.64
CA TYR A 226 -16.54 6.62 26.29
C TYR A 226 -17.28 7.90 25.88
N GLY A 227 -18.56 7.79 25.52
CA GLY A 227 -19.38 8.92 25.06
C GLY A 227 -19.28 9.25 23.57
N GLY A 228 -18.68 8.39 22.74
CA GLY A 228 -18.62 8.59 21.28
C GLY A 228 -17.54 9.57 20.85
N GLY A 229 -16.29 9.34 21.30
CA GLY A 229 -15.18 10.26 21.05
C GLY A 229 -14.66 10.30 19.60
N GLU A 230 -13.76 11.24 19.36
CA GLU A 230 -13.01 11.39 18.10
C GLU A 230 -11.75 10.49 18.14
N TRP A 231 -11.51 9.69 17.11
CA TRP A 231 -10.43 8.72 17.09
C TRP A 231 -9.25 9.19 16.24
N VAL A 232 -8.06 9.22 16.86
CA VAL A 232 -6.81 9.60 16.19
C VAL A 232 -6.52 8.69 15.00
N LEU A 233 -6.78 7.38 15.13
CA LEU A 233 -6.54 6.41 14.07
C LEU A 233 -7.42 6.68 12.85
N LEU A 234 -8.72 6.98 13.05
CA LEU A 234 -9.66 7.23 11.95
C LEU A 234 -9.37 8.56 11.26
N THR A 235 -8.93 9.56 12.02
CA THR A 235 -8.47 10.84 11.49
C THR A 235 -7.23 10.66 10.62
N SER A 236 -6.27 9.86 11.11
CA SER A 236 -5.05 9.51 10.35
C SER A 236 -5.38 8.68 9.11
N TRP A 237 -6.36 7.78 9.21
CA TRP A 237 -6.82 6.94 8.11
C TRP A 237 -7.48 7.76 7.01
N LEU A 238 -8.30 8.75 7.37
CA LEU A 238 -8.89 9.69 6.41
C LEU A 238 -7.79 10.50 5.70
N GLY A 239 -6.78 10.95 6.44
CA GLY A 239 -5.59 11.58 5.85
C GLY A 239 -4.86 10.65 4.87
N TRP A 240 -4.74 9.36 5.19
CA TRP A 240 -4.11 8.38 4.31
C TRP A 240 -4.92 8.12 3.03
N TYR A 241 -6.26 8.13 3.12
CA TYR A 241 -7.13 8.07 1.96
C TYR A 241 -6.86 9.22 0.98
N TYR A 242 -6.66 10.44 1.50
CA TYR A 242 -6.44 11.67 0.74
C TYR A 242 -4.98 11.94 0.36
N ALA A 243 -4.07 10.96 0.44
CA ALA A 243 -2.64 11.18 0.19
C ALA A 243 -2.33 11.88 -1.15
N ASP A 244 -3.04 11.51 -2.23
CA ASP A 244 -2.87 12.14 -3.55
C ASP A 244 -3.34 13.60 -3.56
N GLU A 245 -4.46 13.92 -2.90
CA GLU A 245 -4.98 15.29 -2.80
C GLU A 245 -4.07 16.17 -1.93
N VAL A 246 -3.50 15.59 -0.88
CA VAL A 246 -2.49 16.26 -0.05
C VAL A 246 -1.24 16.59 -0.90
N MET A 247 -0.80 15.68 -1.77
CA MET A 247 0.31 15.94 -2.68
C MET A 247 0.01 17.13 -3.60
N VAL A 248 -1.19 17.16 -4.22
CA VAL A 248 -1.63 18.28 -5.07
C VAL A 248 -1.70 19.59 -4.30
N ALA A 249 -2.25 19.59 -3.09
CA ALA A 249 -2.32 20.79 -2.24
C ALA A 249 -0.93 21.33 -1.88
N VAL A 250 0.03 20.45 -1.59
CA VAL A 250 1.43 20.84 -1.35
C VAL A 250 2.08 21.43 -2.60
N PHE A 251 1.83 20.81 -3.77
CA PHE A 251 2.30 21.32 -5.06
C PHE A 251 1.75 22.74 -5.34
N GLU A 252 0.45 22.95 -5.19
CA GLU A 252 -0.19 24.25 -5.40
C GLU A 252 0.31 25.30 -4.41
N ALA A 253 0.50 24.93 -3.14
CA ALA A 253 1.07 25.83 -2.14
C ALA A 253 2.49 26.29 -2.53
N TYR A 254 3.34 25.37 -3.03
CA TYR A 254 4.67 25.71 -3.52
C TYR A 254 4.62 26.61 -4.75
N PHE A 255 3.76 26.26 -5.73
CA PHE A 255 3.54 27.07 -6.93
C PHE A 255 3.14 28.51 -6.57
N ASN A 256 2.07 28.67 -5.79
CA ASN A 256 1.54 29.98 -5.38
C ASN A 256 2.55 30.79 -4.55
N ALA A 257 3.45 30.13 -3.83
CA ALA A 257 4.48 30.81 -3.06
C ALA A 257 5.62 31.36 -3.93
N VAL A 258 5.85 30.86 -5.15
CA VAL A 258 7.04 31.18 -5.96
C VAL A 258 6.71 31.85 -7.29
N ASP A 259 5.68 31.36 -7.98
CA ASP A 259 5.35 31.78 -9.35
C ASP A 259 5.08 33.29 -9.43
N GLY A 260 5.56 33.93 -10.50
CA GLY A 260 5.33 35.35 -10.75
C GLY A 260 6.14 36.30 -9.86
N ARG A 261 7.00 35.81 -8.96
CA ARG A 261 7.90 36.68 -8.18
C ARG A 261 9.02 37.21 -9.07
N PRO A 262 9.34 38.51 -9.03
CA PRO A 262 10.40 39.07 -9.87
C PRO A 262 11.77 38.49 -9.50
N ASN A 263 12.55 38.17 -10.52
CA ASN A 263 13.93 37.73 -10.39
C ASN A 263 14.92 38.88 -10.70
N THR A 264 16.20 38.67 -10.38
CA THR A 264 17.25 39.69 -10.54
C THR A 264 17.63 39.98 -12.00
N ARG A 265 17.05 39.27 -12.97
CA ARG A 265 17.34 39.38 -14.40
C ARG A 265 16.19 39.99 -15.20
N GLY A 266 15.18 40.56 -14.54
CA GLY A 266 14.05 41.23 -15.20
C GLY A 266 12.97 40.29 -15.74
N GLY A 267 12.96 39.03 -15.30
CA GLY A 267 11.83 38.11 -15.50
C GLY A 267 11.25 37.67 -14.16
N ASP A 268 10.49 36.59 -14.16
CA ASP A 268 9.85 36.04 -12.97
C ASP A 268 10.38 34.65 -12.62
N TYR A 269 10.25 34.24 -11.36
CA TYR A 269 10.52 32.87 -10.93
C TYR A 269 9.40 31.93 -11.36
N ARG A 270 9.79 30.70 -11.68
CA ARG A 270 8.92 29.55 -11.94
C ARG A 270 9.38 28.39 -11.06
N ILE A 271 8.46 27.55 -10.60
CA ILE A 271 8.84 26.33 -9.90
C ILE A 271 9.40 25.31 -10.88
N ASN A 272 10.34 24.49 -10.42
CA ASN A 272 10.93 23.43 -11.22
C ASN A 272 11.20 22.22 -10.32
N LEU A 273 10.76 21.04 -10.74
CA LEU A 273 10.83 19.82 -9.92
C LEU A 273 11.98 18.93 -10.42
N LEU A 274 13.21 19.45 -10.28
CA LEU A 274 14.46 18.87 -10.80
C LEU A 274 15.58 18.95 -9.73
N PRO A 275 15.63 18.04 -8.75
CA PRO A 275 16.67 18.09 -7.72
C PRO A 275 18.08 17.79 -8.27
N THR A 276 18.19 17.23 -9.49
CA THR A 276 19.47 16.93 -10.13
C THR A 276 20.35 16.07 -9.21
N THR A 277 21.40 16.59 -8.60
CA THR A 277 22.28 15.85 -7.67
C THR A 277 22.00 16.10 -6.19
N CYS A 278 21.14 17.07 -5.84
CA CYS A 278 20.95 17.46 -4.44
C CYS A 278 20.11 16.47 -3.63
N HIS A 279 19.34 15.59 -4.29
CA HIS A 279 18.50 14.57 -3.64
C HIS A 279 19.31 13.60 -2.77
N VAL A 280 20.57 13.31 -3.13
CA VAL A 280 21.49 12.50 -2.30
C VAL A 280 21.97 13.29 -1.08
N TYR A 281 22.44 14.53 -1.28
CA TYR A 281 22.94 15.38 -0.19
C TYR A 281 21.84 15.67 0.84
N PHE A 282 20.69 16.17 0.39
CA PHE A 282 19.55 16.43 1.29
C PHE A 282 19.07 15.15 1.94
N GLY A 283 19.03 14.03 1.21
CA GLY A 283 18.74 12.73 1.78
C GLY A 283 19.63 12.37 2.97
N SER A 284 20.94 12.62 2.88
CA SER A 284 21.93 12.30 3.93
C SER A 284 21.81 13.11 5.21
N VAL A 285 21.09 14.25 5.19
CA VAL A 285 20.92 15.14 6.36
C VAL A 285 19.48 15.16 6.87
N ILE A 286 18.55 14.48 6.20
CA ILE A 286 17.14 14.37 6.62
C ILE A 286 16.94 13.03 7.35
N GLY A 287 16.20 13.10 8.47
CA GLY A 287 15.74 11.92 9.22
C GLY A 287 14.77 11.04 8.43
N ALA A 288 14.22 9.99 9.04
CA ALA A 288 13.21 9.17 8.37
C ALA A 288 11.95 10.01 8.07
N THR A 289 11.26 9.75 6.96
CA THR A 289 10.01 10.44 6.60
C THR A 289 8.79 9.53 6.66
N PRO A 290 7.56 10.08 6.85
CA PRO A 290 6.34 9.27 7.09
C PRO A 290 5.95 8.33 5.94
N ASP A 291 6.46 8.56 4.74
CA ASP A 291 6.31 7.71 3.56
C ASP A 291 7.13 6.41 3.61
N GLY A 292 7.94 6.22 4.66
CA GLY A 292 8.74 5.01 4.88
C GLY A 292 10.18 5.11 4.38
N ARG A 293 10.60 6.26 3.84
CA ARG A 293 12.01 6.49 3.51
C ARG A 293 12.82 6.54 4.81
N LEU A 294 13.83 5.69 4.89
CA LEU A 294 14.72 5.60 6.05
C LEU A 294 15.59 6.86 6.18
N ALA A 295 16.02 7.16 7.42
CA ALA A 295 16.92 8.28 7.69
C ALA A 295 18.21 8.18 6.86
N ASN A 296 18.72 9.33 6.44
CA ASN A 296 19.98 9.46 5.69
C ASN A 296 19.98 8.77 4.31
N LYS A 297 18.83 8.29 3.81
CA LYS A 297 18.69 7.75 2.46
C LYS A 297 18.35 8.85 1.45
N PRO A 298 18.76 8.73 0.17
CA PRO A 298 18.43 9.71 -0.87
C PRO A 298 16.93 10.03 -0.90
N LEU A 299 16.60 11.29 -1.18
CA LEU A 299 15.24 11.69 -1.57
C LEU A 299 14.93 11.20 -3.00
N SER A 300 13.67 11.35 -3.43
CA SER A 300 13.33 11.17 -4.84
C SER A 300 14.16 12.11 -5.73
N GLU A 301 14.62 11.58 -6.86
CA GLU A 301 15.43 12.27 -7.86
C GLU A 301 14.62 13.19 -8.80
N GLY A 302 13.35 13.46 -8.48
CA GLY A 302 12.45 14.30 -9.26
C GLY A 302 11.02 14.17 -8.80
N ILE A 303 10.13 13.99 -9.77
CA ILE A 303 8.74 13.62 -9.53
C ILE A 303 8.54 12.10 -9.54
N SER A 304 9.62 11.34 -9.72
CA SER A 304 9.59 9.88 -9.60
C SER A 304 9.07 9.46 -8.23
N PRO A 305 8.38 8.33 -8.13
CA PRO A 305 8.14 7.68 -6.85
C PRO A 305 9.45 7.43 -6.11
N VAL A 306 9.46 7.62 -4.79
CA VAL A 306 10.60 7.23 -3.94
C VAL A 306 10.92 5.75 -4.19
N GLN A 307 12.20 5.38 -4.12
CA GLN A 307 12.70 4.07 -4.54
C GLN A 307 11.88 2.92 -3.90
N GLY A 308 11.24 2.10 -4.73
CA GLY A 308 10.39 0.98 -4.30
C GLY A 308 8.92 1.33 -3.99
N ALA A 309 8.48 2.58 -4.22
CA ALA A 309 7.09 2.99 -4.05
C ALA A 309 6.21 2.70 -5.27
N ASP A 310 6.81 2.57 -6.46
CA ASP A 310 6.16 2.26 -7.73
C ASP A 310 5.83 0.76 -7.88
N ARG A 311 4.81 0.31 -7.16
CA ARG A 311 4.48 -1.12 -6.99
C ARG A 311 3.50 -1.68 -8.02
N ARG A 312 2.89 -0.83 -8.84
CA ARG A 312 1.77 -1.20 -9.74
C ARG A 312 2.11 -0.98 -11.21
N GLY A 313 3.40 -1.04 -11.53
CA GLY A 313 3.91 -0.87 -12.88
C GLY A 313 3.93 0.59 -13.36
N PRO A 314 4.50 0.80 -14.55
CA PRO A 314 4.79 2.13 -15.08
C PRO A 314 3.53 2.95 -15.38
N THR A 315 2.42 2.29 -15.72
CA THR A 315 1.14 2.98 -16.00
C THR A 315 0.54 3.61 -14.74
N ALA A 316 0.67 2.96 -13.58
CA ALA A 316 0.25 3.53 -12.30
C ALA A 316 1.12 4.73 -11.89
N VAL A 317 2.42 4.67 -12.16
CA VAL A 317 3.33 5.80 -11.95
C VAL A 317 2.91 6.99 -12.79
N VAL A 318 2.70 6.79 -14.10
CA VAL A 318 2.22 7.84 -15.02
C VAL A 318 0.92 8.46 -14.53
N LYS A 319 -0.06 7.65 -14.11
CA LYS A 319 -1.33 8.16 -13.57
C LYS A 319 -1.19 8.92 -12.25
N SER A 320 -0.24 8.52 -11.40
CA SER A 320 0.00 9.15 -10.10
C SER A 320 0.70 10.51 -10.28
N VAL A 321 1.77 10.57 -11.08
CA VAL A 321 2.47 11.84 -11.30
C VAL A 321 1.63 12.84 -12.09
N ALA A 322 0.77 12.37 -12.99
CA ALA A 322 -0.16 13.22 -13.75
C ALA A 322 -1.25 13.89 -12.90
N LYS A 323 -1.29 13.63 -11.58
CA LYS A 323 -2.22 14.32 -10.67
C LYS A 323 -1.83 15.77 -10.40
N MET A 324 -0.55 16.12 -10.50
CA MET A 324 -0.13 17.52 -10.42
C MET A 324 -0.25 18.18 -11.80
N ASP A 325 -0.59 19.47 -11.82
CA ASP A 325 -0.63 20.24 -13.05
C ASP A 325 0.78 20.58 -13.51
N HIS A 326 1.31 19.75 -14.41
CA HIS A 326 2.65 19.92 -14.95
C HIS A 326 2.81 21.28 -15.66
N VAL A 327 1.77 21.82 -16.30
CA VAL A 327 1.81 23.05 -17.11
C VAL A 327 2.18 24.27 -16.26
N LEU A 328 1.88 24.24 -14.96
CA LEU A 328 2.26 25.29 -14.01
C LEU A 328 3.77 25.32 -13.69
N THR A 329 4.53 24.31 -14.12
CA THR A 329 5.97 24.21 -13.83
C THR A 329 6.83 24.72 -14.98
N GLY A 330 8.06 25.14 -14.66
CA GLY A 330 9.12 25.32 -15.65
C GLY A 330 9.76 24.01 -16.13
N GLY A 331 9.27 22.86 -15.65
CA GLY A 331 9.83 21.54 -15.90
C GLY A 331 9.55 20.56 -14.76
N THR A 332 9.34 19.30 -15.11
CA THR A 332 9.33 18.17 -14.18
C THR A 332 10.18 17.06 -14.77
N LEU A 333 10.58 16.07 -13.96
CA LEU A 333 11.32 14.92 -14.46
C LEU A 333 10.89 13.61 -13.83
N LEU A 334 10.42 12.71 -14.69
CA LEU A 334 10.08 11.35 -14.34
C LEU A 334 11.16 10.39 -14.87
N ASN A 335 11.75 9.60 -13.96
CA ASN A 335 12.58 8.46 -14.32
C ASN A 335 11.77 7.18 -14.36
N GLN A 336 12.06 6.34 -15.34
CA GLN A 336 11.54 4.98 -15.45
C GLN A 336 12.69 4.02 -15.79
N LYS A 337 12.76 2.86 -15.12
CA LYS A 337 13.76 1.82 -15.41
C LYS A 337 13.08 0.54 -15.85
N PHE A 338 13.50 0.01 -16.99
CA PHE A 338 12.98 -1.19 -17.62
C PHE A 338 14.07 -2.23 -17.82
N THR A 339 13.72 -3.51 -17.78
CA THR A 339 14.64 -4.58 -18.17
C THR A 339 14.80 -4.61 -19.70
N PRO A 340 15.98 -4.94 -20.23
CA PRO A 340 16.14 -5.17 -21.66
C PRO A 340 15.17 -6.23 -22.21
N GLN A 341 14.91 -7.29 -21.43
CA GLN A 341 14.04 -8.40 -21.83
C GLN A 341 12.59 -7.98 -22.00
N LEU A 342 12.09 -7.06 -21.16
CA LEU A 342 10.72 -6.55 -21.27
C LEU A 342 10.51 -5.84 -22.62
N LEU A 343 11.52 -5.16 -23.15
CA LEU A 343 11.45 -4.40 -24.40
C LEU A 343 11.96 -5.18 -25.64
N ALA A 344 12.13 -6.50 -25.52
CA ALA A 344 12.73 -7.32 -26.59
C ALA A 344 11.76 -7.64 -27.75
N SER A 345 10.47 -7.35 -27.63
CA SER A 345 9.45 -7.66 -28.65
C SER A 345 8.78 -6.40 -29.20
N ASP A 346 8.34 -6.46 -30.46
CA ASP A 346 7.61 -5.36 -31.11
C ASP A 346 6.33 -4.97 -30.33
N ASP A 347 5.60 -5.95 -29.79
CA ASP A 347 4.41 -5.70 -28.95
C ASP A 347 4.77 -4.92 -27.66
N SER A 348 5.90 -5.26 -27.04
CA SER A 348 6.40 -4.53 -25.87
C SER A 348 6.84 -3.11 -26.21
N LEU A 349 7.45 -2.91 -27.38
CA LEU A 349 7.82 -1.58 -27.87
C LEU A 349 6.57 -0.74 -28.15
N ASP A 350 5.52 -1.33 -28.73
CA ASP A 350 4.24 -0.67 -28.92
C ASP A 350 3.59 -0.26 -27.59
N LYS A 351 3.69 -1.09 -26.55
CA LYS A 351 3.25 -0.75 -25.18
C LYS A 351 4.03 0.43 -24.61
N LEU A 352 5.36 0.48 -24.81
CA LEU A 352 6.18 1.62 -24.40
C LEU A 352 5.76 2.91 -25.13
N VAL A 353 5.53 2.84 -26.44
CA VAL A 353 5.03 3.99 -27.22
C VAL A 353 3.67 4.47 -26.68
N ARG A 354 2.76 3.56 -26.36
CA ARG A 354 1.45 3.90 -25.77
C ARG A 354 1.60 4.53 -24.38
N LEU A 355 2.50 4.02 -23.54
CA LEU A 355 2.80 4.60 -22.23
C LEU A 355 3.29 6.05 -22.38
N ILE A 356 4.27 6.29 -23.26
CA ILE A 356 4.83 7.61 -23.54
C ILE A 356 3.73 8.56 -24.03
N ARG A 357 2.96 8.15 -25.04
CA ARG A 357 1.85 8.97 -25.57
C ARG A 357 0.81 9.27 -24.51
N THR A 358 0.47 8.31 -23.66
CA THR A 358 -0.49 8.50 -22.56
C THR A 358 0.03 9.52 -21.57
N TYR A 359 1.30 9.45 -21.18
CA TYR A 359 1.89 10.44 -20.25
C TYR A 359 1.83 11.86 -20.79
N PHE A 360 2.20 12.07 -22.06
CA PHE A 360 2.09 13.39 -22.70
C PHE A 360 0.64 13.84 -22.92
N ASN A 361 -0.29 12.92 -23.17
CA ASN A 361 -1.73 13.24 -23.23
C ASN A 361 -2.33 13.60 -21.86
N LEU A 362 -1.63 13.28 -20.78
CA LEU A 362 -1.94 13.69 -19.41
C LEU A 362 -1.07 14.90 -18.98
N ASP A 363 -0.64 15.70 -19.96
CA ASP A 363 0.16 16.93 -19.79
C ASP A 363 1.55 16.74 -19.15
N GLY A 364 2.04 15.50 -19.03
CA GLY A 364 3.36 15.20 -18.51
C GLY A 364 4.48 15.88 -19.31
N HIS A 365 5.42 16.56 -18.62
CA HIS A 365 6.47 17.35 -19.28
C HIS A 365 7.63 16.54 -19.85
N HIS A 366 8.20 15.65 -19.03
CA HIS A 366 9.40 14.91 -19.40
C HIS A 366 9.43 13.55 -18.70
N ILE A 367 9.82 12.54 -19.46
CA ILE A 367 10.01 11.16 -19.03
C ILE A 367 11.27 10.62 -19.67
N GLN A 368 12.09 9.92 -18.89
CA GLN A 368 13.32 9.33 -19.37
C GLN A 368 13.46 7.88 -18.90
N PHE A 369 14.17 7.09 -19.71
CA PHE A 369 14.24 5.65 -19.56
C PHE A 369 15.67 5.17 -19.34
N ASN A 370 15.85 4.30 -18.35
CA ASN A 370 16.99 3.41 -18.24
C ASN A 370 16.56 2.02 -18.70
N VAL A 371 17.21 1.47 -19.73
CA VAL A 371 16.96 0.09 -20.18
C VAL A 371 18.17 -0.76 -19.81
N VAL A 372 18.22 -1.18 -18.54
CA VAL A 372 19.34 -1.89 -17.95
C VAL A 372 18.86 -2.67 -16.73
N ASP A 373 19.37 -3.89 -16.55
CA ASP A 373 19.05 -4.69 -15.38
C ASP A 373 20.03 -4.44 -14.20
N GLY A 374 19.55 -4.70 -12.98
CA GLY A 374 20.36 -4.54 -11.77
C GLY A 374 21.61 -5.42 -11.75
N ALA A 375 21.57 -6.61 -12.38
CA ALA A 375 22.72 -7.51 -12.43
C ALA A 375 23.87 -6.91 -13.25
N THR A 376 23.54 -6.25 -14.36
CA THR A 376 24.48 -5.52 -15.22
C THR A 376 25.10 -4.35 -14.47
N LEU A 377 24.30 -3.56 -13.76
CA LEU A 377 24.81 -2.44 -12.96
C LEU A 377 25.74 -2.93 -11.83
N ARG A 378 25.39 -4.02 -11.14
CA ARG A 378 26.27 -4.65 -10.13
C ARG A 378 27.56 -5.17 -10.75
N ALA A 379 27.48 -5.84 -11.91
CA ALA A 379 28.66 -6.29 -12.64
C ALA A 379 29.55 -5.12 -13.09
N ALA A 380 28.95 -3.98 -13.44
CA ALA A 380 29.67 -2.75 -13.81
C ALA A 380 30.36 -2.08 -12.60
N GLN A 381 29.83 -2.22 -11.38
CA GLN A 381 30.54 -1.80 -10.16
C GLN A 381 31.73 -2.69 -9.85
N GLU A 382 31.57 -4.01 -10.00
CA GLU A 382 32.62 -4.99 -9.69
C GLU A 382 33.76 -4.99 -10.73
N ARG A 383 33.43 -4.73 -12.01
CA ARG A 383 34.34 -4.82 -13.16
C ARG A 383 34.21 -3.61 -14.09
N PRO A 384 34.45 -2.38 -13.61
CA PRO A 384 34.18 -1.15 -14.36
C PRO A 384 34.93 -1.06 -15.70
N GLU A 385 36.09 -1.72 -15.82
CA GLU A 385 36.85 -1.80 -17.06
C GLU A 385 36.09 -2.49 -18.21
N GLN A 386 35.13 -3.36 -17.90
CA GLN A 386 34.32 -4.09 -18.89
C GLN A 386 33.06 -3.34 -19.31
N TYR A 387 32.70 -2.28 -18.58
CA TYR A 387 31.44 -1.54 -18.74
C TYR A 387 31.66 -0.02 -18.88
N ARG A 388 32.84 0.41 -19.35
CA ARG A 388 33.18 1.85 -19.46
C ARG A 388 32.19 2.66 -20.29
N ASP A 389 31.57 2.03 -21.29
CA ASP A 389 30.61 2.69 -22.18
C ASP A 389 29.16 2.60 -21.67
N LEU A 390 28.92 2.08 -20.46
CA LEU A 390 27.58 1.94 -19.88
C LEU A 390 27.06 3.32 -19.45
N ILE A 391 26.23 3.91 -20.30
CA ILE A 391 25.55 5.18 -20.03
C ILE A 391 24.26 4.92 -19.26
N VAL A 392 24.04 5.68 -18.19
CA VAL A 392 22.80 5.67 -17.40
C VAL A 392 22.19 7.06 -17.32
N ARG A 393 20.87 7.10 -17.15
CA ARG A 393 20.07 8.28 -16.82
C ARG A 393 20.02 8.42 -15.30
N VAL A 394 20.55 9.54 -14.78
CA VAL A 394 20.63 9.77 -13.33
C VAL A 394 19.38 10.54 -12.88
N ALA A 395 19.43 11.87 -12.85
CA ALA A 395 18.27 12.72 -12.63
C ALA A 395 17.91 13.42 -13.93
N GLY A 396 18.59 14.48 -14.34
CA GLY A 396 18.31 15.22 -15.61
C GLY A 396 19.33 15.04 -16.72
N TYR A 397 20.33 14.18 -16.55
CA TYR A 397 21.46 14.04 -17.46
C TYR A 397 21.84 12.57 -17.66
N SER A 398 22.62 12.33 -18.71
CA SER A 398 23.27 11.04 -18.97
C SER A 398 24.72 11.11 -18.54
N ASP A 399 25.21 10.03 -17.94
CA ASP A 399 26.62 9.91 -17.55
C ASP A 399 27.07 8.46 -17.66
N TYR A 400 28.38 8.23 -17.65
CA TYR A 400 28.93 6.88 -17.57
C TYR A 400 28.76 6.35 -16.15
N PHE A 401 28.12 5.19 -16.02
CA PHE A 401 27.84 4.59 -14.72
C PHE A 401 29.12 4.41 -13.88
N CYS A 402 30.22 4.02 -14.53
CA CYS A 402 31.52 3.83 -13.88
C CYS A 402 32.18 5.13 -13.40
N ASP A 403 31.77 6.29 -13.90
CA ASP A 403 32.29 7.61 -13.50
C ASP A 403 31.48 8.22 -12.34
N LEU A 404 30.33 7.63 -12.01
CA LEU A 404 29.49 8.07 -10.89
C LEU A 404 30.09 7.70 -9.53
N SER A 405 29.77 8.49 -8.51
CA SER A 405 30.09 8.13 -7.12
C SER A 405 29.34 6.86 -6.71
N GLU A 406 29.93 6.08 -5.79
CA GLU A 406 29.32 4.85 -5.27
C GLU A 406 27.90 5.09 -4.74
N ALA A 407 27.68 6.23 -4.06
CA ALA A 407 26.35 6.61 -3.56
C ALA A 407 25.30 6.79 -4.68
N LEU A 408 25.69 7.36 -5.83
CA LEU A 408 24.80 7.50 -6.99
C LEU A 408 24.59 6.16 -7.70
N GLN A 409 25.62 5.34 -7.80
CA GLN A 409 25.50 3.98 -8.36
C GLN A 409 24.52 3.13 -7.55
N GLU A 410 24.65 3.14 -6.22
CA GLU A 410 23.72 2.42 -5.32
C GLU A 410 22.28 2.92 -5.44
N GLU A 411 22.09 4.24 -5.56
CA GLU A 411 20.77 4.84 -5.73
C GLU A 411 20.11 4.37 -7.04
N ILE A 412 20.83 4.39 -8.16
CA ILE A 412 20.33 3.93 -9.47
C ILE A 412 20.01 2.43 -9.43
N ILE A 413 20.84 1.63 -8.76
CA ILE A 413 20.60 0.19 -8.62
C ILE A 413 19.35 -0.07 -7.76
N ALA A 414 19.13 0.73 -6.72
CA ALA A 414 17.98 0.59 -5.82
C ALA A 414 16.64 1.00 -6.45
N ARG A 415 16.65 1.70 -7.59
CA ARG A 415 15.41 2.04 -8.32
C ARG A 415 14.71 0.78 -8.80
N THR A 416 13.39 0.80 -8.68
CA THR A 416 12.52 -0.26 -9.16
C THR A 416 12.74 -0.49 -10.65
N GLU A 417 12.80 -1.76 -11.01
CA GLU A 417 13.01 -2.21 -12.38
C GLU A 417 11.73 -2.88 -12.86
N HIS A 418 11.04 -2.26 -13.82
CA HIS A 418 9.78 -2.77 -14.33
C HIS A 418 10.02 -3.98 -15.24
N GLN A 419 9.36 -5.10 -14.89
CA GLN A 419 9.37 -6.37 -15.62
C GLN A 419 8.05 -6.65 -16.37
N SER A 420 7.06 -5.77 -16.19
CA SER A 420 5.76 -5.78 -16.89
C SER A 420 5.21 -4.34 -17.00
N PHE A 421 4.18 -4.15 -17.84
CA PHE A 421 3.55 -2.85 -18.13
C PHE A 421 2.33 -2.54 -17.24
#